data_AF-A0A142XK36-F1
#
_entry.id   AF-A0A142XK36-F1
#
_cell.length_a   1.000
_cell.length_b   1.000
_cell.length_c   1.000
_cell.angle_alpha   90.00
_cell.angle_beta   90.00
_cell.angle_gamma   90.00
#
_symmetry.space_group_name_H-M   'P 1'
#
loop_
_entity.id
_entity.type
_entity.pdbx_description
1 polymer ?
#
loop_
_entity_poly.entity_id
_entity_poly.type
_entity_poly.pdbx_seq_one_letter_code
_entity_poly.pdbx_strand_id
1 'polypeptide(L)'
;MSIANVQSANNATGSGASLNITVSALTAGNVIVVGARIANEALGVTPSATGVTFTTLLGPTNHSSAGVNVRAYLWLGVVNTGGATTVTLTLSSSSDTIHGWVSEFSGVATSSALDQTATAESVSAGTSGNISAPVTTTQADELLVANYALNGSATATPGSGYTNIVGGARAALGEYRIVSATGNYDCPFSWSSSFNWVVQFATLKGATTVSIVPLVVHHRKQQGMS
;
A
#
# COMPACT_ATOMS: atom_id res chain seq x y z
N MET A 1 17.05 3.30 7.56
CA MET A 1 17.03 4.30 6.46
C MET A 1 15.72 5.06 6.55
N SER A 2 15.67 6.35 6.22
CA SER A 2 14.40 7.10 6.24
C SER A 2 13.46 6.63 5.14
N ILE A 3 12.18 6.45 5.47
CA ILE A 3 11.16 6.14 4.46
C ILE A 3 10.93 7.36 3.57
N ALA A 4 10.77 7.15 2.27
CA ALA A 4 10.37 8.19 1.32
C ALA A 4 9.52 7.62 0.20
N ASN A 5 8.56 8.42 -0.30
CA ASN A 5 7.86 8.10 -1.55
C ASN A 5 8.77 8.42 -2.73
N VAL A 6 8.88 7.48 -3.67
CA VAL A 6 9.74 7.60 -4.86
C VAL A 6 8.91 7.99 -6.07
N GLN A 7 7.76 7.34 -6.26
CA GLN A 7 6.83 7.61 -7.35
C GLN A 7 5.46 7.01 -7.06
N SER A 8 4.44 7.52 -7.76
CA SER A 8 3.08 6.97 -7.74
C SER A 8 2.46 6.99 -9.13
N ALA A 9 1.62 6.01 -9.43
CA ALA A 9 0.86 5.93 -10.66
C ALA A 9 -0.49 5.27 -10.43
N ASN A 10 -1.46 5.55 -11.30
CA ASN A 10 -2.79 4.94 -11.24
C ASN A 10 -3.34 4.69 -12.63
N ASN A 11 -4.21 3.70 -12.75
CA ASN A 11 -4.97 3.46 -13.97
C ASN A 11 -6.37 2.90 -13.65
N ALA A 12 -7.24 2.87 -14.66
CA ALA A 12 -8.53 2.20 -14.57
C ALA A 12 -8.95 1.67 -15.95
N THR A 13 -9.81 0.66 -15.94
CA THR A 13 -10.52 0.18 -17.14
C THR A 13 -12.02 0.15 -16.88
N GLY A 14 -12.82 0.47 -17.90
CA GLY A 14 -14.28 0.35 -17.83
C GLY A 14 -14.73 -1.12 -17.79
N SER A 15 -14.03 -1.99 -18.51
CA SER A 15 -14.17 -3.45 -18.46
C SER A 15 -12.91 -4.10 -19.04
N GLY A 16 -12.32 -5.06 -18.35
CA GLY A 16 -11.21 -5.84 -18.87
C GLY A 16 -10.81 -6.98 -17.95
N ALA A 17 -10.11 -7.97 -18.49
CA ALA A 17 -9.55 -9.09 -17.72
C ALA A 17 -8.30 -8.70 -16.91
N SER A 18 -7.68 -7.57 -17.25
CA SER A 18 -6.52 -7.04 -16.53
C SER A 18 -6.42 -5.52 -16.61
N LEU A 19 -5.59 -4.96 -15.73
CA LEU A 19 -5.23 -3.56 -15.70
C LEU A 19 -3.71 -3.43 -15.60
N ASN A 20 -3.10 -2.71 -16.54
CA ASN A 20 -1.68 -2.35 -16.49
C ASN A 20 -1.53 -0.96 -15.91
N ILE A 21 -0.69 -0.82 -14.88
CA ILE A 21 -0.32 0.46 -14.27
C ILE A 21 1.16 0.69 -14.57
N THR A 22 1.44 1.73 -15.35
CA THR A 22 2.80 2.07 -15.77
C THR A 22 3.42 3.04 -14.78
N VAL A 23 4.64 2.72 -14.35
CA VAL A 23 5.52 3.52 -13.49
C VAL A 23 6.81 3.80 -14.25
N SER A 24 7.60 4.76 -13.75
CA SER A 24 9.02 4.79 -14.13
C SER A 24 9.73 3.55 -13.55
N ALA A 25 10.94 3.25 -14.02
CA ALA A 25 11.66 2.06 -13.61
C ALA A 25 11.71 1.90 -12.07
N LEU A 26 11.22 0.76 -11.56
CA LEU A 26 11.29 0.44 -10.13
C LEU A 26 12.74 0.28 -9.66
N THR A 27 13.02 0.64 -8.41
CA THR A 27 14.36 0.55 -7.82
C THR A 27 14.51 -0.73 -6.99
N ALA A 28 15.58 -1.49 -7.21
CA ALA A 28 15.87 -2.68 -6.41
C ALA A 28 16.04 -2.33 -4.92
N GLY A 29 15.46 -3.12 -4.03
CA GLY A 29 15.48 -2.92 -2.59
C GLY A 29 14.38 -1.99 -2.05
N ASN A 30 13.63 -1.32 -2.93
CA ASN A 30 12.41 -0.62 -2.55
C ASN A 30 11.23 -1.60 -2.43
N VAL A 31 10.14 -1.10 -1.88
CA VAL A 31 8.84 -1.76 -1.93
C VAL A 31 7.88 -0.96 -2.79
N ILE A 32 6.89 -1.63 -3.36
CA ILE A 32 5.69 -0.99 -3.91
C ILE A 32 4.48 -1.38 -3.07
N VAL A 33 3.58 -0.44 -2.86
CA VAL A 33 2.23 -0.72 -2.36
C VAL A 33 1.26 -0.61 -3.52
N VAL A 34 0.35 -1.57 -3.62
CA VAL A 34 -0.63 -1.64 -4.70
C VAL A 34 -2.02 -1.75 -4.12
N GLY A 35 -2.88 -0.78 -4.42
CA GLY A 35 -4.29 -0.82 -4.07
C GLY A 35 -5.15 -1.06 -5.30
N ALA A 36 -6.24 -1.80 -5.12
CA ALA A 36 -7.21 -2.03 -6.18
C ALA A 36 -8.65 -2.06 -5.69
N ARG A 37 -9.56 -1.80 -6.61
CA ARG A 37 -11.00 -1.98 -6.48
C ARG A 37 -11.55 -2.68 -7.71
N ILE A 38 -12.38 -3.69 -7.49
CA ILE A 38 -13.24 -4.30 -8.52
C ILE A 38 -14.72 -4.24 -8.08
N ALA A 39 -15.64 -4.50 -9.01
CA ALA A 39 -17.08 -4.49 -8.75
C ALA A 39 -17.61 -5.88 -8.37
N ASN A 40 -16.99 -6.94 -8.88
CA ASN A 40 -17.51 -8.29 -8.79
C ASN A 40 -16.86 -9.10 -7.66
N GLU A 41 -17.66 -9.44 -6.65
CA GLU A 41 -17.18 -10.19 -5.48
C GLU A 41 -16.86 -11.66 -5.75
N ALA A 42 -17.29 -12.21 -6.88
CA ALA A 42 -16.95 -13.57 -7.29
C ALA A 42 -15.55 -13.68 -7.91
N LEU A 43 -14.92 -12.54 -8.25
CA LEU A 43 -13.61 -12.54 -8.90
C LEU A 43 -12.47 -12.35 -7.91
N GLY A 44 -11.33 -12.95 -8.25
CA GLY A 44 -10.04 -12.64 -7.65
C GLY A 44 -9.27 -11.62 -8.49
N VAL A 45 -8.36 -10.89 -7.85
CA VAL A 45 -7.36 -10.04 -8.52
C VAL A 45 -5.98 -10.48 -8.05
N THR A 46 -5.02 -10.57 -8.94
CA THR A 46 -3.63 -10.90 -8.59
C THR A 46 -2.67 -9.90 -9.24
N PRO A 47 -1.78 -9.24 -8.47
CA PRO A 47 -0.76 -8.38 -9.01
C PRO A 47 0.44 -9.18 -9.53
N SER A 48 1.09 -8.66 -10.55
CA SER A 48 2.34 -9.20 -11.09
C SER A 48 3.20 -8.08 -11.69
N ALA A 49 4.52 -8.25 -11.59
CA ALA A 49 5.53 -7.41 -12.22
C ALA A 49 6.85 -8.19 -12.24
N THR A 50 7.62 -8.05 -13.32
CA THR A 50 8.94 -8.70 -13.42
C THR A 50 9.84 -8.25 -12.27
N GLY A 51 10.50 -9.19 -11.58
CA GLY A 51 11.43 -8.84 -10.51
C GLY A 51 10.80 -8.46 -9.18
N VAL A 52 9.47 -8.48 -9.06
CA VAL A 52 8.75 -8.11 -7.84
C VAL A 52 8.09 -9.32 -7.21
N THR A 53 8.27 -9.51 -5.90
CA THR A 53 7.55 -10.53 -5.13
C THR A 53 6.41 -9.90 -4.36
N PHE A 54 5.18 -10.32 -4.64
CA PHE A 54 3.99 -9.77 -3.98
C PHE A 54 3.53 -10.61 -2.80
N THR A 55 3.06 -9.93 -1.76
CA THR A 55 2.35 -10.48 -0.60
C THR A 55 1.09 -9.66 -0.38
N THR A 56 -0.01 -10.31 -0.03
CA THR A 56 -1.25 -9.61 0.34
C THR A 56 -1.08 -8.96 1.73
N LEU A 57 -1.33 -7.65 1.82
CA LEU A 57 -1.46 -6.97 3.11
C LEU A 57 -2.88 -7.15 3.64
N LEU A 58 -3.87 -6.79 2.82
CA LEU A 58 -5.29 -6.89 3.13
C LEU A 58 -6.08 -7.33 1.89
N GLY A 59 -7.13 -8.09 2.15
CA GLY A 59 -8.15 -8.43 1.17
C GLY A 59 -8.10 -9.86 0.63
N PRO A 60 -9.11 -10.26 -0.17
CA PRO A 60 -10.23 -9.42 -0.62
C PRO A 60 -11.09 -8.90 0.54
N THR A 61 -11.48 -7.62 0.49
CA THR A 61 -12.43 -7.03 1.45
C THR A 61 -13.66 -6.56 0.68
N ASN A 62 -14.80 -7.18 0.97
CA ASN A 62 -16.08 -6.83 0.34
C ASN A 62 -16.82 -5.81 1.19
N HIS A 63 -17.72 -5.07 0.55
CA HIS A 63 -18.73 -4.32 1.26
C HIS A 63 -19.86 -5.26 1.71
N SER A 64 -20.37 -5.10 2.93
CA SER A 64 -21.33 -6.05 3.53
C SER A 64 -22.76 -5.92 3.01
N SER A 65 -23.12 -4.77 2.45
CA SER A 65 -24.48 -4.53 1.93
C SER A 65 -24.71 -5.17 0.57
N ALA A 66 -25.79 -5.94 0.45
CA ALA A 66 -26.21 -6.57 -0.79
C ALA A 66 -26.38 -5.54 -1.93
N GLY A 67 -25.82 -5.83 -3.10
CA GLY A 67 -25.87 -4.96 -4.28
C GLY A 67 -24.84 -3.82 -4.28
N VAL A 68 -24.07 -3.65 -3.21
CA VAL A 68 -22.92 -2.73 -3.20
C VAL A 68 -21.70 -3.47 -3.73
N ASN A 69 -21.55 -3.43 -5.04
CA ASN A 69 -20.48 -4.07 -5.81
C ASN A 69 -19.12 -3.38 -5.56
N VAL A 70 -18.50 -3.62 -4.40
CA VAL A 70 -17.19 -3.07 -4.01
C VAL A 70 -16.35 -4.17 -3.39
N ARG A 71 -15.19 -4.41 -3.99
CA ARG A 71 -14.19 -5.32 -3.45
C ARG A 71 -12.80 -4.71 -3.54
N ALA A 72 -12.16 -4.61 -2.39
CA ALA A 72 -10.88 -3.94 -2.20
C ALA A 72 -9.73 -4.94 -2.02
N TYR A 73 -8.55 -4.55 -2.46
CA TYR A 73 -7.30 -5.27 -2.24
C TYR A 73 -6.16 -4.32 -1.97
N LEU A 74 -5.24 -4.74 -1.10
CA LEU A 74 -4.00 -4.04 -0.80
C LEU A 74 -2.85 -5.04 -0.73
N TRP A 75 -1.82 -4.83 -1.54
CA TRP A 75 -0.63 -5.69 -1.60
C TRP A 75 0.64 -4.90 -1.33
N LEU A 76 1.66 -5.62 -0.86
CA LEU A 76 3.05 -5.21 -0.81
C LEU A 76 3.84 -5.98 -1.87
N GLY A 77 4.64 -5.30 -2.67
CA GLY A 77 5.59 -5.88 -3.60
C GLY A 77 7.02 -5.53 -3.20
N VAL A 78 7.87 -6.53 -2.96
CA VAL A 78 9.32 -6.33 -2.77
C VAL A 78 10.00 -6.31 -4.11
N VAL A 79 10.69 -5.22 -4.46
CA VAL A 79 11.41 -5.08 -5.74
C VAL A 79 12.78 -5.73 -5.62
N ASN A 80 12.89 -6.99 -6.04
CA ASN A 80 14.14 -7.75 -5.97
C ASN A 80 15.11 -7.36 -7.10
N THR A 81 14.57 -7.17 -8.31
CA THR A 81 15.33 -6.63 -9.44
C THR A 81 14.59 -5.41 -9.96
N GLY A 82 15.27 -4.26 -9.97
CA GLY A 82 14.72 -3.02 -10.51
C GLY A 82 14.49 -3.07 -12.01
N GLY A 83 13.97 -1.98 -12.58
CA GLY A 83 13.78 -1.83 -14.01
C GLY A 83 12.40 -2.26 -14.53
N ALA A 84 11.57 -2.90 -13.71
CA ALA A 84 10.17 -3.10 -14.07
C ALA A 84 9.46 -1.76 -14.24
N THR A 85 8.66 -1.63 -15.29
CA THR A 85 7.93 -0.39 -15.63
C THR A 85 6.42 -0.56 -15.59
N THR A 86 5.93 -1.79 -15.38
CA THR A 86 4.50 -2.11 -15.41
C THR A 86 4.16 -3.08 -14.29
N VAL A 87 3.13 -2.74 -13.53
CA VAL A 87 2.42 -3.65 -12.62
C VAL A 87 1.10 -4.02 -13.26
N THR A 88 0.83 -5.32 -13.37
CA THR A 88 -0.40 -5.85 -13.97
C THR A 88 -1.28 -6.47 -12.89
N LEU A 89 -2.51 -5.99 -12.78
CA LEU A 89 -3.57 -6.61 -12.00
C LEU A 89 -4.38 -7.51 -12.92
N THR A 90 -4.47 -8.81 -12.63
CA THR A 90 -5.17 -9.79 -13.48
C THR A 90 -6.36 -10.41 -12.75
N LEU A 91 -7.50 -10.52 -13.42
CA LEU A 91 -8.70 -11.18 -12.91
C LEU A 91 -8.63 -12.69 -13.09
N SER A 92 -9.30 -13.42 -12.21
CA SER A 92 -9.26 -14.89 -12.19
C SER A 92 -9.90 -15.58 -13.40
N SER A 93 -10.96 -15.02 -13.98
CA SER A 93 -11.74 -15.74 -15.01
C SER A 93 -12.70 -14.89 -15.86
N SER A 94 -12.80 -13.58 -15.63
CA SER A 94 -13.78 -12.71 -16.31
C SER A 94 -13.24 -11.30 -16.51
N SER A 95 -14.01 -10.45 -17.17
CA SER A 95 -13.75 -9.01 -17.25
C SER A 95 -14.60 -8.25 -16.23
N ASP A 96 -14.01 -7.21 -15.65
CA ASP A 96 -14.70 -6.31 -14.73
C ASP A 96 -14.12 -4.89 -14.84
N THR A 97 -14.77 -3.92 -14.21
CA THR A 97 -14.20 -2.60 -13.98
C THR A 97 -13.12 -2.70 -12.90
N ILE A 98 -11.87 -2.48 -13.31
CA ILE A 98 -10.71 -2.49 -12.40
C ILE A 98 -10.20 -1.07 -12.25
N HIS A 99 -10.09 -0.61 -11.00
CA HIS A 99 -9.33 0.59 -10.66
C HIS A 99 -8.15 0.18 -9.81
N GLY A 100 -6.99 0.77 -10.04
CA GLY A 100 -5.82 0.48 -9.24
C GLY A 100 -4.78 1.57 -9.26
N TRP A 101 -3.91 1.52 -8.26
CA TRP A 101 -2.80 2.43 -8.09
C TRP A 101 -1.59 1.68 -7.55
N VAL A 102 -0.40 2.24 -7.82
CA VAL A 102 0.90 1.75 -7.36
C VAL A 102 1.65 2.94 -6.78
N SER A 103 2.32 2.73 -5.66
CA SER A 103 3.20 3.72 -5.06
C SER A 103 4.47 3.06 -4.55
N GLU A 104 5.63 3.55 -4.99
CA GLU A 104 6.95 3.03 -4.62
C GLU A 104 7.52 3.79 -3.43
N PHE A 105 8.07 3.05 -2.46
CA PHE A 105 8.70 3.60 -1.28
C PHE A 105 10.08 3.00 -1.03
N SER A 106 11.05 3.87 -0.76
CA SER A 106 12.34 3.47 -0.19
C SER A 106 12.25 3.36 1.32
N GLY A 107 13.16 2.58 1.92
CA GLY A 107 13.36 2.56 3.37
C GLY A 107 12.31 1.79 4.18
N VAL A 108 11.32 1.16 3.54
CA VAL A 108 10.41 0.20 4.18
C VAL A 108 11.10 -1.16 4.27
N ALA A 109 10.84 -1.92 5.33
CA ALA A 109 11.37 -3.27 5.49
C ALA A 109 10.89 -4.18 4.35
N THR A 110 11.79 -5.00 3.80
CA THR A 110 11.46 -5.99 2.76
C THR A 110 11.11 -7.37 3.33
N SER A 111 11.29 -7.56 4.63
CA SER A 111 10.93 -8.77 5.37
C SER A 111 10.10 -8.38 6.59
N SER A 112 9.01 -9.11 6.84
CA SER A 112 8.12 -8.86 7.99
C SER A 112 7.68 -7.39 8.10
N ALA A 113 7.36 -6.78 6.95
CA ALA A 113 7.09 -5.35 6.85
C ALA A 113 5.79 -4.93 7.56
N LEU A 114 4.75 -5.76 7.48
CA LEU A 114 3.46 -5.45 8.09
C LEU A 114 3.57 -5.34 9.62
N ASP A 115 3.03 -4.26 10.17
CA ASP A 115 2.86 -4.06 11.61
C ASP A 115 1.38 -4.17 12.00
N GLN A 116 0.57 -3.14 11.72
CA GLN A 116 -0.85 -3.13 12.04
C GLN A 116 -1.73 -3.07 10.80
N THR A 117 -2.98 -3.49 10.96
CA THR A 117 -4.01 -3.34 9.94
C THR A 117 -5.34 -2.92 10.55
N ALA A 118 -6.13 -2.17 9.80
CA ALA A 118 -7.53 -1.92 10.09
C ALA A 118 -8.37 -1.94 8.80
N THR A 119 -9.65 -2.21 8.97
CA THR A 119 -10.65 -2.05 7.91
C THR A 119 -11.86 -1.34 8.46
N ALA A 120 -12.59 -0.67 7.58
CA ALA A 120 -13.92 -0.17 7.85
C ALA A 120 -14.71 -0.10 6.55
N GLU A 121 -16.00 0.11 6.69
CA GLU A 121 -16.90 0.36 5.58
C GLU A 121 -18.00 1.31 6.04
N SER A 122 -18.73 1.88 5.08
CA SER A 122 -19.98 2.58 5.38
C SER A 122 -21.10 2.07 4.52
N VAL A 123 -22.11 1.50 5.19
CA VAL A 123 -23.38 1.08 4.58
C VAL A 123 -24.29 2.25 4.19
N SER A 124 -23.93 3.46 4.62
CA SER A 124 -24.57 4.71 4.22
C SER A 124 -23.62 5.50 3.34
N ALA A 125 -24.06 5.89 2.14
CA ALA A 125 -23.23 6.66 1.24
C ALA A 125 -22.82 8.01 1.89
N GLY A 126 -21.56 8.39 1.70
CA GLY A 126 -21.01 9.63 2.23
C GLY A 126 -19.86 10.18 1.38
N THR A 127 -19.38 11.36 1.74
CA THR A 127 -18.25 12.05 1.07
C THR A 127 -16.95 11.97 1.87
N SER A 128 -16.93 11.17 2.93
CA SER A 128 -15.75 10.93 3.75
C SER A 128 -15.82 9.56 4.42
N GLY A 129 -14.66 9.09 4.86
CA GLY A 129 -14.51 7.83 5.58
C GLY A 129 -13.31 7.86 6.52
N ASN A 130 -13.32 6.94 7.47
CA ASN A 130 -12.22 6.68 8.39
C ASN A 130 -12.22 5.19 8.76
N ILE A 131 -11.11 4.69 9.28
CA ILE A 131 -11.08 3.39 9.96
C ILE A 131 -11.95 3.43 11.23
N SER A 132 -12.39 2.25 11.67
CA SER A 132 -13.35 2.11 12.78
C SER A 132 -12.75 2.47 14.14
N ALA A 133 -11.45 2.25 14.31
CA ALA A 133 -10.68 2.64 15.48
C ALA A 133 -9.23 2.93 15.07
N PRO A 134 -8.54 3.86 15.75
CA PRO A 134 -7.11 4.10 15.52
C PRO A 134 -6.27 2.84 15.78
N VAL A 135 -5.25 2.62 14.96
CA VAL A 135 -4.25 1.56 15.19
C VAL A 135 -3.02 2.12 15.88
N THR A 136 -2.37 1.33 16.73
CA THR A 136 -1.14 1.72 17.42
C THR A 136 0.07 1.08 16.74
N THR A 137 0.91 1.88 16.11
CA THR A 137 2.18 1.39 15.52
C THR A 137 3.11 0.84 16.60
N THR A 138 3.80 -0.27 16.33
CA THR A 138 4.66 -0.93 17.32
C THR A 138 6.11 -0.44 17.31
N GLN A 139 6.52 0.32 16.28
CA GLN A 139 7.82 0.98 16.25
C GLN A 139 7.76 2.40 15.66
N ALA A 140 8.87 3.11 15.79
CA ALA A 140 9.11 4.33 15.04
C ALA A 140 9.38 4.02 13.55
N ASP A 141 9.36 5.08 12.74
CA ASP A 141 9.67 5.05 11.32
C ASP A 141 8.76 4.08 10.54
N GLU A 142 7.46 4.37 10.51
CA GLU A 142 6.47 3.57 9.79
C GLU A 142 5.84 4.33 8.61
N LEU A 143 5.47 3.56 7.58
CA LEU A 143 4.62 3.98 6.47
C LEU A 143 3.19 3.55 6.77
N LEU A 144 2.30 4.52 6.88
CA LEU A 144 0.86 4.33 6.98
C LEU A 144 0.30 4.45 5.57
N VAL A 145 -0.49 3.48 5.11
CA VAL A 145 -1.02 3.48 3.74
C VAL A 145 -2.44 2.93 3.71
N ALA A 146 -3.29 3.56 2.91
CA ALA A 146 -4.69 3.21 2.80
C ALA A 146 -5.13 3.01 1.35
N ASN A 147 -6.08 2.09 1.15
CA ASN A 147 -6.87 1.95 -0.06
C ASN A 147 -8.34 2.17 0.27
N TYR A 148 -8.96 3.18 -0.32
CA TYR A 148 -10.40 3.41 -0.28
C TYR A 148 -11.00 2.92 -1.59
N ALA A 149 -11.82 1.88 -1.48
CA ALA A 149 -12.61 1.35 -2.59
C ALA A 149 -14.02 1.91 -2.50
N LEU A 150 -14.40 2.72 -3.48
CA LEU A 150 -15.71 3.35 -3.58
C LEU A 150 -16.62 2.56 -4.55
N ASN A 151 -17.94 2.66 -4.37
CA ASN A 151 -18.93 2.15 -5.33
C ASN A 151 -19.19 3.11 -6.53
N GLY A 152 -18.26 4.03 -6.78
CA GLY A 152 -18.24 4.98 -7.89
C GLY A 152 -16.89 5.70 -7.97
N SER A 153 -16.71 6.62 -8.92
CA SER A 153 -15.45 7.38 -9.03
C SER A 153 -15.58 8.78 -8.45
N ALA A 154 -14.62 9.20 -7.63
CA ALA A 154 -14.57 10.52 -7.03
C ALA A 154 -13.14 11.09 -7.04
N THR A 155 -13.00 12.41 -6.97
CA THR A 155 -11.70 13.05 -6.76
C THR A 155 -11.34 12.97 -5.28
N ALA A 156 -10.10 12.58 -5.01
CA ALA A 156 -9.57 12.40 -3.66
C ALA A 156 -9.11 13.69 -2.98
N THR A 157 -9.41 13.79 -1.69
CA THR A 157 -8.82 14.75 -0.76
C THR A 157 -8.28 13.97 0.45
N PRO A 158 -6.95 13.84 0.58
CA PRO A 158 -6.35 13.05 1.64
C PRO A 158 -6.59 13.69 3.01
N GLY A 159 -6.46 12.87 4.06
CA GLY A 159 -6.52 13.30 5.43
C GLY A 159 -5.46 14.32 5.81
N SER A 160 -5.69 14.99 6.94
CA SER A 160 -4.67 15.89 7.50
C SER A 160 -3.37 15.12 7.80
N GLY A 161 -2.25 15.60 7.24
CA GLY A 161 -0.95 14.95 7.36
C GLY A 161 -0.74 13.75 6.44
N TYR A 162 -1.72 13.38 5.62
CA TYR A 162 -1.60 12.36 4.60
C TYR A 162 -1.35 12.99 3.22
N THR A 163 -0.75 12.20 2.32
CA THR A 163 -0.48 12.56 0.94
C THR A 163 -1.30 11.65 0.02
N ASN A 164 -1.94 12.26 -0.98
CA ASN A 164 -2.72 11.52 -1.97
C ASN A 164 -1.80 10.76 -2.94
N ILE A 165 -2.12 9.50 -3.23
CA ILE A 165 -1.42 8.65 -4.21
C ILE A 165 -2.02 8.82 -5.61
N VAL A 166 -3.32 9.07 -5.69
CA VAL A 166 -4.12 8.89 -6.91
C VAL A 166 -4.50 10.23 -7.54
N GLY A 167 -4.22 10.39 -8.83
CA GLY A 167 -4.66 11.54 -9.62
C GLY A 167 -6.05 11.34 -10.26
N GLY A 168 -6.84 12.41 -10.26
CA GLY A 168 -8.16 12.46 -10.93
C GLY A 168 -9.24 11.64 -10.21
N ALA A 169 -10.42 11.53 -10.86
CA ALA A 169 -11.54 10.80 -10.29
C ALA A 169 -11.38 9.28 -10.47
N ARG A 170 -11.41 8.52 -9.36
CA ARG A 170 -11.24 7.06 -9.36
C ARG A 170 -12.11 6.39 -8.29
N ALA A 171 -12.33 5.08 -8.46
CA ALA A 171 -13.02 4.24 -7.49
C ALA A 171 -12.06 3.48 -6.55
N ALA A 172 -10.78 3.39 -6.89
CA ALA A 172 -9.70 3.03 -5.95
C ALA A 172 -8.92 4.31 -5.67
N LEU A 173 -9.02 4.81 -4.44
CA LEU A 173 -8.28 5.96 -3.95
C LEU A 173 -7.22 5.47 -2.95
N GLY A 174 -6.14 6.22 -2.80
CA GLY A 174 -5.08 5.86 -1.87
C GLY A 174 -4.44 7.09 -1.27
N GLU A 175 -4.03 6.96 -0.01
CA GLU A 175 -3.21 7.93 0.67
C GLU A 175 -2.12 7.24 1.48
N TYR A 176 -1.08 8.00 1.80
CA TYR A 176 -0.06 7.55 2.72
C TYR A 176 0.40 8.66 3.66
N ARG A 177 1.00 8.25 4.78
CA ARG A 177 1.71 9.12 5.71
C ARG A 177 2.94 8.40 6.22
N ILE A 178 4.03 9.14 6.40
CA ILE A 178 5.26 8.63 7.01
C ILE A 178 5.34 9.21 8.42
N VAL A 179 5.59 8.36 9.41
CA VAL A 179 5.64 8.76 10.83
C VAL A 179 6.95 8.31 11.45
N SER A 180 7.52 9.15 12.32
CA SER A 180 8.84 8.91 12.94
C SER A 180 8.76 8.49 14.41
N ALA A 181 7.56 8.23 14.93
CA ALA A 181 7.32 7.85 16.31
C ALA A 181 6.17 6.86 16.39
N THR A 182 6.16 6.06 17.46
CA THR A 182 4.99 5.23 17.77
C THR A 182 3.81 6.11 18.15
N GLY A 183 2.61 5.76 17.71
CA GLY A 183 1.40 6.49 18.08
C GLY A 183 0.13 5.79 17.65
N ASN A 184 -0.99 6.38 18.05
CA ASN A 184 -2.32 6.03 17.56
C ASN A 184 -2.63 6.82 16.31
N TYR A 185 -2.93 6.12 15.23
CA TYR A 185 -3.21 6.74 13.94
C TYR A 185 -4.57 6.33 13.42
N ASP A 186 -5.34 7.34 13.03
CA ASP A 186 -6.53 7.22 12.22
C ASP A 186 -6.17 7.38 10.74
N CYS A 187 -7.17 7.24 9.86
CA CYS A 187 -7.01 7.39 8.42
C CYS A 187 -8.22 8.18 7.90
N PRO A 188 -8.30 9.49 8.09
CA PRO A 188 -9.42 10.27 7.56
C PRO A 188 -9.22 10.49 6.07
N PHE A 189 -10.25 10.28 5.25
CA PHE A 189 -10.20 10.56 3.81
C PHE A 189 -11.51 11.21 3.38
N SER A 190 -11.47 12.16 2.44
CA SER A 190 -12.68 12.74 1.85
C SER A 190 -12.63 12.78 0.32
N TRP A 191 -13.80 12.91 -0.31
CA TRP A 191 -13.93 12.88 -1.77
C TRP A 191 -15.16 13.65 -2.26
N SER A 192 -15.24 13.85 -3.58
CA SER A 192 -16.15 14.83 -4.20
C SER A 192 -17.63 14.43 -4.31
N SER A 193 -18.02 13.19 -4.04
CA SER A 193 -19.39 12.69 -4.29
C SER A 193 -19.81 11.57 -3.35
N SER A 194 -21.10 11.48 -3.01
CA SER A 194 -21.56 10.51 -2.00
C SER A 194 -21.51 9.07 -2.53
N PHE A 195 -20.75 8.20 -1.86
CA PHE A 195 -20.56 6.80 -2.22
C PHE A 195 -20.51 5.90 -0.98
N ASN A 196 -20.92 4.64 -1.14
CA ASN A 196 -20.58 3.56 -0.22
C ASN A 196 -19.11 3.18 -0.44
N TRP A 197 -18.45 2.72 0.61
CA TRP A 197 -17.02 2.53 0.57
C TRP A 197 -16.54 1.44 1.52
N VAL A 198 -15.39 0.88 1.19
CA VAL A 198 -14.56 0.03 2.04
C VAL A 198 -13.18 0.67 2.12
N VAL A 199 -12.58 0.68 3.30
CA VAL A 199 -11.18 1.06 3.49
C VAL A 199 -10.36 -0.12 3.98
N GLN A 200 -9.15 -0.24 3.45
CA GLN A 200 -8.08 -1.08 3.96
C GLN A 200 -6.93 -0.17 4.38
N PHE A 201 -6.48 -0.29 5.62
CA PHE A 201 -5.39 0.49 6.18
C PHE A 201 -4.31 -0.45 6.73
N ALA A 202 -3.06 -0.19 6.36
CA ALA A 202 -1.90 -0.94 6.85
C ALA A 202 -0.81 0.01 7.33
N THR A 203 -0.10 -0.40 8.38
CA THR A 203 1.17 0.23 8.79
C THR A 203 2.32 -0.71 8.47
N LEU A 204 3.40 -0.16 7.93
CA LEU A 204 4.55 -0.90 7.43
C LEU A 204 5.82 -0.36 8.10
N LYS A 205 6.58 -1.27 8.70
CA LYS A 205 7.83 -1.00 9.40
C LYS A 205 8.90 -0.47 8.46
N GLY A 206 9.64 0.53 8.92
CA GLY A 206 10.89 0.96 8.31
C GLY A 206 11.96 -0.13 8.39
N ALA A 207 12.87 -0.12 7.41
CA ALA A 207 14.01 -1.02 7.37
C ALA A 207 14.97 -0.70 8.52
N THR A 208 15.24 -1.71 9.35
CA THR A 208 16.23 -1.61 10.42
C THR A 208 17.64 -1.55 9.84
N THR A 209 18.47 -0.65 10.36
CA THR A 209 19.91 -0.65 10.06
C THR A 209 20.61 -1.56 11.07
N VAL A 210 21.26 -2.62 10.60
CA VAL A 210 22.16 -3.40 11.46
C VAL A 210 23.41 -2.55 11.73
N SER A 211 23.61 -2.16 12.99
CA SER A 211 24.87 -1.56 13.42
C SER A 211 25.92 -2.66 13.53
N ILE A 212 26.85 -2.71 12.59
CA ILE A 212 28.06 -3.54 12.74
C ILE A 212 29.01 -2.79 13.68
N VAL A 213 29.13 -3.24 14.92
CA VAL A 213 30.25 -2.84 15.78
C VAL A 213 31.48 -3.58 15.26
N PRO A 214 32.52 -2.91 14.73
CA PRO A 214 33.74 -3.60 14.33
C PRO A 214 34.36 -4.25 15.57
N LEU A 215 34.58 -5.57 15.52
CA LEU A 215 35.37 -6.25 16.53
C LEU A 215 36.83 -5.76 16.39
N VAL A 216 37.24 -4.83 17.25
CA VAL A 216 38.65 -4.46 17.36
C VAL A 216 39.39 -5.59 18.08
N VAL A 217 39.91 -6.54 17.31
CA VAL A 217 40.84 -7.55 17.83
C VAL A 217 42.18 -6.85 18.09
N HIS A 218 42.42 -6.49 19.34
CA HIS A 218 43.75 -6.08 19.78
C HIS A 218 44.67 -7.30 19.77
N HIS A 219 45.46 -7.45 18.70
CA HIS A 219 46.60 -8.36 18.70
C HIS A 219 47.64 -7.85 19.70
N ARG A 220 47.63 -8.38 20.93
CA ARG A 220 48.76 -8.23 21.84
C ARG A 220 49.94 -8.99 21.24
N LYS A 221 50.91 -8.28 20.67
CA LYS A 221 52.23 -8.86 20.38
C LYS A 221 52.81 -9.35 21.70
N GLN A 222 52.96 -10.66 21.87
CA GLN A 222 53.80 -11.22 22.93
C GLN A 222 55.24 -10.74 22.69
N GLN A 223 55.84 -10.15 23.72
CA GLN A 223 57.25 -9.81 23.79
C GLN A 223 58.08 -11.10 23.76
N GLY A 224 59.08 -11.16 22.89
CA GLY A 224 60.19 -12.11 23.02
C GLY A 224 61.34 -11.42 23.75
N MET A 225 61.61 -11.84 24.98
CA MET A 225 62.87 -11.60 25.68
C MET A 225 63.88 -12.66 25.21
N SER A 226 64.99 -12.22 24.62
CA SER A 226 66.30 -12.90 24.63
C SER A 226 67.37 -11.91 24.19
#